data_AF-A0A212KQV9-F1
#
_entry.id   AF-A0A212KQV9-F1
#
_cell.length_a   1.000
_cell.length_b   1.000
_cell.length_c   1.000
_cell.angle_alpha   90.00
_cell.angle_beta   90.00
_cell.angle_gamma   90.00
#
_symmetry.space_group_name_H-M   'P 1'
#
loop_
_entity.id
_entity.type
_entity.pdbx_description
1 polymer ?
#
loop_
_entity_poly.entity_id
_entity_poly.type
_entity_poly.pdbx_seq_one_letter_code
_entity_poly.pdbx_strand_id
1 'polypeptide(L)'
;MDKMVVKISEYLETGKFITDVEKRYNKGSRGKKKYKKNPWIARSGHHPNSVLKTYRGKKMKKVKASPGTSHELFDEVTLLSKKYGRKLREVYTGNPEFSIPMTSPHHAFTTMMGKDKIAEGWKNKADFKKMKNEYLVFPGLDAASEKMDDSIRDKVVRYVKKKLPKKARRKFEKAVKDFPEGLSYKEFYRKSSDVISKASKNPKLKSSLPSYFDTAFFKYMDPIQAQNSPVVFFADTNWNMGANDSYFAFVMSLSTGDLIVASVSDDKKRIHVQSQKTSFFIRPGWEFFKAGHIVLSK
;
A
#
# COMPACT_ATOMS: atom_id res chain seq x y z
N MET A 1 13.20 -23.19 49.00
CA MET A 1 12.50 -23.64 47.76
C MET A 1 12.41 -22.44 46.84
N ASP A 2 13.47 -22.24 46.07
CA ASP A 2 13.62 -21.11 45.15
C ASP A 2 12.76 -21.30 43.92
N LYS A 3 11.87 -20.34 43.66
CA LYS A 3 11.14 -20.27 42.39
C LYS A 3 12.03 -19.55 41.37
N MET A 4 12.61 -20.33 40.46
CA MET A 4 13.28 -19.83 39.26
C MET A 4 12.36 -18.87 38.50
N VAL A 5 12.70 -17.57 38.54
CA VAL A 5 12.18 -16.57 37.62
C VAL A 5 12.99 -16.71 36.33
N VAL A 6 12.49 -17.52 35.40
CA VAL A 6 13.02 -17.55 34.04
C VAL A 6 12.67 -16.22 33.38
N LYS A 7 13.67 -15.49 32.89
CA LYS A 7 13.45 -14.22 32.18
C LYS A 7 12.57 -14.51 30.96
N ILE A 8 11.55 -13.68 30.74
CA ILE A 8 10.62 -13.83 29.63
C ILE A 8 11.35 -13.91 28.27
N SER A 9 12.53 -13.30 28.14
CA SER A 9 13.40 -13.43 26.97
C SER A 9 13.83 -14.88 26.71
N GLU A 10 14.26 -15.63 27.72
CA GLU A 10 14.68 -17.04 27.58
C GLU A 10 13.51 -17.95 27.21
N TYR A 11 12.30 -17.68 27.70
CA TYR A 11 11.12 -18.45 27.32
C TYR A 11 10.71 -18.23 25.85
N LEU A 12 11.00 -17.05 25.30
CA LEU A 12 10.71 -16.70 23.91
C LEU A 12 11.79 -17.19 22.93
N GLU A 13 13.05 -17.26 23.37
CA GLU A 13 14.19 -17.66 22.53
C GLU A 13 14.39 -19.18 22.42
N THR A 14 13.94 -19.95 23.42
CA THR A 14 14.20 -21.40 23.50
C THR A 14 13.35 -22.29 22.58
N GLY A 15 12.53 -21.74 21.69
CA GLY A 15 11.66 -22.51 20.78
C GLY A 15 10.52 -23.30 21.45
N LYS A 16 10.57 -23.49 22.78
CA LYS A 16 9.57 -24.16 23.62
C LYS A 16 8.19 -23.52 23.53
N PHE A 17 8.14 -22.20 23.34
CA PHE A 17 6.92 -21.45 23.11
C PHE A 17 6.18 -21.86 21.82
N ILE A 18 6.91 -22.13 20.72
CA ILE A 18 6.29 -22.57 19.45
C ILE A 18 5.65 -23.95 19.62
N THR A 19 6.36 -24.87 20.29
CA THR A 19 5.88 -26.24 20.56
C THR A 19 4.63 -26.26 21.44
N ASP A 20 4.51 -25.36 22.41
CA ASP A 20 3.33 -25.25 23.28
C ASP A 20 2.11 -24.64 22.56
N VAL A 21 2.35 -23.74 21.60
CA VAL A 21 1.30 -23.15 20.75
C VAL A 21 0.77 -24.19 19.76
N GLU A 22 1.64 -24.98 19.12
CA GLU A 22 1.24 -26.05 18.21
C GLU A 22 0.43 -27.15 18.93
N LYS A 23 0.85 -27.54 20.15
CA LYS A 23 0.12 -28.52 20.97
C LYS A 23 -1.28 -28.04 21.37
N ARG A 24 -1.49 -26.74 21.58
CA ARG A 24 -2.81 -26.16 21.88
C ARG A 24 -3.71 -26.06 20.65
N TYR A 25 -3.14 -25.74 19.48
CA TYR A 25 -3.91 -25.65 18.23
C TYR A 25 -4.38 -27.02 17.72
N ASN A 26 -3.55 -28.06 17.85
CA ASN A 26 -3.88 -29.40 17.36
C ASN A 26 -4.81 -30.19 18.30
N LYS A 27 -5.03 -29.75 19.54
CA LYS A 27 -5.99 -30.39 20.46
C LYS A 27 -7.45 -29.96 20.25
N GLY A 28 -7.73 -28.97 19.40
CA GLY A 28 -9.07 -28.38 19.25
C GLY A 28 -9.86 -28.77 17.98
N SER A 29 -9.27 -29.48 17.02
CA SER A 29 -9.88 -29.69 15.70
C SER A 29 -10.57 -31.04 15.53
N ARG A 30 -11.52 -31.36 16.42
CA ARG A 30 -12.57 -32.36 16.17
C ARG A 30 -13.93 -31.70 16.38
N GLY A 31 -14.48 -31.07 15.33
CA GLY A 31 -15.82 -30.49 15.38
C GLY A 31 -16.09 -29.52 14.24
N LYS A 32 -17.07 -29.86 13.40
CA LYS A 32 -17.43 -29.21 12.13
C LYS A 32 -17.91 -27.74 12.30
N LYS A 33 -17.56 -26.92 11.31
CA LYS A 33 -18.28 -25.71 10.79
C LYS A 33 -18.45 -24.49 11.72
N LYS A 34 -17.53 -23.54 11.55
CA LYS A 34 -17.75 -22.19 11.00
C LYS A 34 -16.39 -21.49 11.02
N TYR A 35 -15.75 -21.32 9.87
CA TYR A 35 -14.59 -20.42 9.77
C TYR A 35 -15.09 -18.98 10.02
N LYS A 36 -15.14 -18.57 11.30
CA LYS A 36 -15.16 -17.15 11.64
C LYS A 36 -13.79 -16.61 11.26
N LYS A 37 -13.78 -15.67 10.30
CA LYS A 37 -12.61 -14.91 9.83
C LYS A 37 -11.58 -14.69 10.95
N ASN A 38 -10.46 -15.41 10.91
CA ASN A 38 -9.28 -15.10 11.70
C ASN A 38 -8.19 -14.59 10.75
N PRO A 39 -8.14 -13.27 10.45
CA PRO A 39 -7.09 -12.71 9.60
C PRO A 39 -5.79 -12.44 10.37
N TRP A 40 -5.53 -13.12 11.48
CA TRP A 40 -4.48 -12.73 12.43
C TRP A 40 -3.42 -13.82 12.65
N ILE A 41 -2.51 -14.00 11.69
CA ILE A 41 -1.24 -14.72 11.92
C ILE A 41 -0.12 -13.88 11.32
N ALA A 42 0.47 -12.97 12.11
CA ALA A 42 1.63 -12.16 11.72
C ALA A 42 2.92 -12.69 12.37
N ARG A 43 4.00 -12.77 11.59
CA ARG A 43 5.38 -13.03 12.04
C ARG A 43 6.32 -11.90 11.57
N SER A 44 5.90 -10.64 11.66
CA SER A 44 6.86 -9.53 11.76
C SER A 44 7.25 -9.36 13.23
N GLY A 45 8.40 -8.74 13.53
CA GLY A 45 8.98 -8.58 14.88
C GLY A 45 8.10 -7.87 15.93
N HIS A 46 6.84 -7.61 15.64
CA HIS A 46 5.79 -7.43 16.62
C HIS A 46 5.12 -8.77 16.90
N HIS A 47 5.46 -9.36 18.05
CA HIS A 47 4.88 -10.59 18.53
C HIS A 47 3.36 -10.56 18.31
N PRO A 48 2.75 -11.55 17.62
CA PRO A 48 1.31 -11.60 17.44
C PRO A 48 0.57 -11.59 18.78
N ASN A 49 1.21 -12.02 19.87
CA ASN A 49 0.76 -11.87 21.25
C ASN A 49 0.76 -10.43 21.77
N SER A 50 1.61 -9.54 21.28
CA SER A 50 1.61 -8.10 21.62
C SER A 50 0.51 -7.38 20.86
N VAL A 51 0.32 -7.68 19.58
CA VAL A 51 -0.85 -7.23 18.82
C VAL A 51 -2.13 -7.77 19.50
N LEU A 52 -2.23 -9.08 19.72
CA LEU A 52 -3.35 -9.73 20.43
C LEU A 52 -3.53 -9.27 21.88
N LYS A 53 -2.49 -8.98 22.67
CA LYS A 53 -2.61 -8.42 24.04
C LYS A 53 -3.17 -7.01 24.00
N THR A 54 -2.75 -6.21 23.02
CA THR A 54 -3.30 -4.88 22.79
C THR A 54 -4.78 -4.96 22.40
N TYR A 55 -5.18 -5.97 21.63
CA TYR A 55 -6.57 -6.21 21.23
C TYR A 55 -7.45 -6.89 22.28
N ARG A 56 -6.92 -7.78 23.13
CA ARG A 56 -7.71 -8.62 24.04
C ARG A 56 -7.84 -8.05 25.47
N GLY A 57 -7.04 -7.06 25.87
CA GLY A 57 -7.04 -6.56 27.25
C GLY A 57 -7.37 -5.07 27.44
N LYS A 58 -7.27 -4.24 26.39
CA LYS A 58 -7.51 -2.78 26.51
C LYS A 58 -8.44 -2.29 25.41
N LYS A 59 -9.48 -1.51 25.79
CA LYS A 59 -10.28 -0.75 24.83
C LYS A 59 -9.39 0.33 24.21
N MET A 60 -8.71 0.01 23.11
CA MET A 60 -8.00 1.03 22.33
C MET A 60 -9.01 2.01 21.74
N LYS A 61 -8.73 3.31 21.89
CA LYS A 61 -9.50 4.35 21.21
C LYS A 61 -9.24 4.22 19.71
N LYS A 62 -10.29 3.98 18.94
CA LYS A 62 -10.24 3.94 17.48
C LYS A 62 -10.70 5.27 16.92
N VAL A 63 -10.08 5.70 15.82
CA VAL A 63 -10.60 6.75 14.96
C VAL A 63 -11.12 6.07 13.70
N LYS A 64 -12.37 6.34 13.35
CA LYS A 64 -12.95 5.83 12.11
C LYS A 64 -12.78 6.89 11.02
N ALA A 65 -12.43 6.46 9.82
CA ALA A 65 -12.49 7.31 8.64
C ALA A 65 -13.20 6.58 7.50
N SER A 66 -13.62 7.35 6.49
CA SER A 66 -14.33 6.85 5.32
C SER A 66 -13.83 7.52 4.03
N PRO A 67 -12.52 7.45 3.74
CA PRO A 67 -11.96 8.11 2.56
C PRO A 67 -12.59 7.53 1.29
N GLY A 68 -13.18 8.40 0.48
CA GLY A 68 -13.75 8.07 -0.83
C GLY A 68 -12.71 8.07 -1.96
N THR A 69 -11.53 8.66 -1.72
CA THR A 69 -10.45 8.77 -2.71
C THR A 69 -9.09 8.51 -2.07
N SER A 70 -8.06 8.25 -2.89
CA SER A 70 -6.67 8.15 -2.41
C SER A 70 -6.18 9.46 -1.79
N HIS A 71 -6.64 10.60 -2.31
CA HIS A 71 -6.34 11.92 -1.76
C HIS A 71 -6.88 12.06 -0.34
N GLU A 72 -8.16 11.70 -0.13
CA GLU A 72 -8.77 11.70 1.20
C GLU A 72 -8.07 10.71 2.15
N LEU A 73 -7.68 9.51 1.67
CA LEU A 73 -6.94 8.56 2.49
C LEU A 73 -5.57 9.11 2.92
N PHE A 74 -4.85 9.76 2.00
CA PHE A 74 -3.60 10.45 2.33
C PHE A 74 -3.82 11.52 3.40
N ASP A 75 -4.85 12.35 3.21
CA ASP A 75 -5.17 13.43 4.15
C ASP A 75 -5.58 12.86 5.52
N GLU A 76 -6.32 11.76 5.58
CA GLU A 76 -6.67 11.08 6.84
C GLU A 76 -5.43 10.48 7.54
N VAL A 77 -4.59 9.73 6.82
CA VAL A 77 -3.34 9.16 7.36
C VAL A 77 -2.46 10.28 7.94
N THR A 78 -2.32 11.39 7.22
CA THR A 78 -1.54 12.54 7.67
C THR A 78 -2.21 13.34 8.78
N LEU A 79 -3.54 13.48 8.82
CA LEU A 79 -4.23 14.13 9.95
C LEU A 79 -4.13 13.32 11.24
N LEU A 80 -4.23 11.99 11.15
CA LEU A 80 -4.02 11.10 12.29
C LEU A 80 -2.60 11.21 12.83
N SER A 81 -1.65 11.34 11.92
CA SER A 81 -0.26 11.61 12.22
C SER A 81 -0.07 12.86 13.10
N LYS A 82 -0.79 13.95 12.80
CA LYS A 82 -0.76 15.22 13.57
C LYS A 82 -1.37 15.08 14.97
N LYS A 83 -2.35 14.20 15.14
CA LYS A 83 -3.06 13.99 16.41
C LYS A 83 -2.18 13.31 17.48
N TYR A 84 -1.02 12.78 17.11
CA TYR A 84 -0.06 12.24 18.08
C TYR A 84 0.72 13.37 18.77
N GLY A 85 0.87 13.30 20.09
CA GLY A 85 1.67 14.26 20.86
C GLY A 85 3.16 14.21 20.48
N ARG A 86 3.90 15.29 20.80
CA ARG A 86 5.31 15.46 20.40
C ARG A 86 6.18 14.24 20.72
N LYS A 87 6.07 13.70 21.94
CA LYS A 87 6.81 12.52 22.41
C LYS A 87 6.57 11.27 21.55
N LEU A 88 5.33 11.01 21.11
CA LEU A 88 5.03 9.88 20.24
C LEU A 88 5.62 10.10 18.85
N ARG A 89 5.52 11.32 18.31
CA ARG A 89 6.13 11.66 17.01
C ARG A 89 7.64 11.44 17.05
N GLU A 90 8.34 11.91 18.10
CA GLU A 90 9.77 11.68 18.31
C GLU A 90 10.12 10.19 18.30
N VAL A 91 9.35 9.36 19.03
CA VAL A 91 9.53 7.89 19.05
C VAL A 91 9.42 7.29 17.66
N TYR A 92 8.35 7.59 16.91
CA TYR A 92 8.18 7.03 15.56
C TYR A 92 9.22 7.60 14.57
N THR A 93 9.60 8.87 14.65
CA THR A 93 10.66 9.43 13.79
C THR A 93 12.05 8.84 14.09
N GLY A 94 12.30 8.45 15.34
CA GLY A 94 13.54 7.79 15.75
C GLY A 94 13.52 6.29 15.53
N ASN A 95 12.35 5.70 15.26
CA ASN A 95 12.16 4.27 15.03
C ASN A 95 11.25 4.05 13.80
N PRO A 96 11.77 4.17 12.57
CA PRO A 96 10.96 4.08 11.35
C PRO A 96 10.16 2.79 11.21
N GLU A 97 10.65 1.70 11.80
CA GLU A 97 10.00 0.38 11.82
C GLU A 97 8.83 0.29 12.79
N PHE A 98 8.62 1.29 13.65
CA PHE A 98 7.46 1.31 14.54
C PHE A 98 6.19 1.56 13.74
N SER A 99 5.23 0.67 13.95
CA SER A 99 4.03 0.62 13.13
C SER A 99 2.76 0.68 13.97
N ILE A 100 1.72 1.31 13.41
CA ILE A 100 0.43 1.49 14.08
C ILE A 100 -0.58 0.55 13.44
N PRO A 101 -1.27 -0.32 14.21
CA PRO A 101 -2.31 -1.15 13.63
C PRO A 101 -3.37 -0.29 12.93
N MET A 102 -3.79 -0.75 11.76
CA MET A 102 -4.84 -0.17 10.95
C MET A 102 -5.67 -1.28 10.33
N THR A 103 -6.96 -1.03 10.17
CA THR A 103 -7.84 -1.90 9.39
C THR A 103 -8.49 -1.10 8.29
N SER A 104 -8.51 -1.64 7.08
CA SER A 104 -9.47 -1.29 6.03
C SER A 104 -10.68 -2.24 6.12
N PRO A 105 -11.76 -2.02 5.35
CA PRO A 105 -12.93 -2.90 5.41
C PRO A 105 -12.64 -4.38 5.09
N HIS A 106 -11.52 -4.66 4.40
CA HIS A 106 -11.18 -6.01 3.91
C HIS A 106 -9.84 -6.53 4.39
N HIS A 107 -8.99 -5.69 4.96
CA HIS A 107 -7.64 -6.06 5.32
C HIS A 107 -7.18 -5.39 6.60
N ALA A 108 -6.31 -6.06 7.35
CA ALA A 108 -5.63 -5.48 8.48
C ALA A 108 -4.15 -5.40 8.16
N PHE A 109 -3.52 -4.31 8.57
CA PHE A 109 -2.11 -4.04 8.27
C PHE A 109 -1.58 -3.02 9.26
N THR A 110 -0.30 -2.70 9.17
CA THR A 110 0.32 -1.72 10.06
C THR A 110 0.78 -0.50 9.27
N THR A 111 0.49 0.68 9.79
CA THR A 111 0.87 1.97 9.21
C THR A 111 2.29 2.31 9.64
N MET A 112 3.16 2.62 8.70
CA MET A 112 4.58 2.92 8.92
C MET A 112 4.80 4.43 9.06
N MET A 113 4.32 5.01 10.16
CA MET A 113 4.30 6.47 10.32
C MET A 113 5.70 7.09 10.44
N GLY A 114 6.69 6.30 10.84
CA GLY A 114 8.08 6.71 11.00
C GLY A 114 8.93 6.63 9.72
N LYS A 115 8.40 6.06 8.62
CA LYS A 115 9.14 5.94 7.36
C LYS A 115 9.04 7.18 6.49
N ASP A 116 10.15 7.43 5.80
CA ASP A 116 10.29 8.32 4.64
C ASP A 116 9.62 9.71 4.82
N LYS A 117 8.86 10.11 3.80
CA LYS A 117 8.25 11.43 3.66
C LYS A 117 7.14 11.70 4.68
N ILE A 118 6.52 10.68 5.28
CA ILE A 118 5.51 10.90 6.33
C ILE A 118 6.19 11.47 7.59
N ALA A 119 7.34 10.91 7.98
CA ALA A 119 8.11 11.37 9.13
C ALA A 119 8.71 12.76 8.92
N GLU A 120 9.15 13.09 7.71
CA GLU A 120 9.61 14.46 7.37
C GLU A 120 8.52 15.51 7.64
N GLY A 121 7.25 15.15 7.43
CA GLY A 121 6.11 16.04 7.67
C GLY A 121 5.75 16.27 9.12
N TRP A 122 6.34 15.50 10.02
CA TRP A 122 6.28 15.80 11.44
C TRP A 122 7.37 16.75 11.89
N LYS A 123 8.54 16.66 11.27
CA LYS A 123 9.71 17.46 11.64
C LYS A 123 9.55 18.90 11.15
N ASN A 124 9.10 19.05 9.91
CA ASN A 124 8.85 20.34 9.33
C ASN A 124 7.44 20.76 9.74
N LYS A 125 7.27 21.91 10.40
CA LYS A 125 5.95 22.56 10.60
C LYS A 125 5.22 22.87 9.27
N ALA A 126 5.77 22.43 8.15
CA ALA A 126 5.21 22.56 6.82
C ALA A 126 3.79 22.01 6.77
N ASP A 127 2.96 22.69 5.99
CA ASP A 127 1.64 22.18 5.67
C ASP A 127 1.80 20.85 4.91
N PHE A 128 1.13 19.80 5.38
CA PHE A 128 1.11 18.51 4.69
C PHE A 128 0.59 18.63 3.26
N LYS A 129 -0.21 19.67 2.97
CA LYS A 129 -0.59 20.02 1.60
C LYS A 129 0.62 20.40 0.74
N LYS A 130 1.54 21.21 1.27
CA LYS A 130 2.79 21.59 0.60
C LYS A 130 3.64 20.34 0.33
N MET A 131 3.78 19.48 1.33
CA MET A 131 4.51 18.22 1.19
C MET A 131 3.90 17.24 0.20
N LYS A 132 2.57 17.10 0.20
CA LYS A 132 1.85 16.30 -0.80
C LYS A 132 2.19 16.80 -2.20
N ASN A 133 2.26 18.12 -2.38
CA ASN A 133 2.61 18.67 -3.68
C ASN A 133 4.09 18.44 -4.04
N GLU A 134 5.01 18.74 -3.13
CA GLU A 134 6.46 18.65 -3.38
C GLU A 134 6.97 17.21 -3.50
N TYR A 135 6.45 16.28 -2.71
CA TYR A 135 6.94 14.91 -2.65
C TYR A 135 6.11 13.91 -3.44
N LEU A 136 4.88 14.24 -3.80
CA LEU A 136 3.99 13.36 -4.56
C LEU A 136 3.58 13.98 -5.88
N VAL A 137 2.86 15.10 -5.84
CA VAL A 137 2.16 15.59 -7.03
C VAL A 137 3.13 16.08 -8.10
N PHE A 138 4.03 17.01 -7.79
CA PHE A 138 4.92 17.59 -8.80
C PHE A 138 5.88 16.57 -9.42
N PRO A 139 6.64 15.77 -8.64
CA PRO A 139 7.53 14.78 -9.25
C PRO A 139 6.77 13.73 -10.08
N GLY A 140 5.52 13.46 -9.72
CA GLY A 140 4.70 12.48 -10.42
C GLY A 140 4.11 13.01 -11.71
N LEU A 141 3.78 14.31 -11.75
CA LEU A 141 3.40 15.00 -12.97
C LEU A 141 4.59 15.13 -13.92
N ASP A 142 5.79 15.36 -13.40
CA ASP A 142 7.03 15.39 -14.18
C ASP A 142 7.28 14.02 -14.80
N ALA A 143 7.24 12.94 -14.01
CA ALA A 143 7.37 11.57 -14.51
C ALA A 143 6.28 11.19 -15.54
N ALA A 144 5.04 11.64 -15.35
CA ALA A 144 3.97 11.40 -16.32
C ALA A 144 4.17 12.14 -17.65
N SER A 145 4.93 13.24 -17.62
CA SER A 145 5.26 14.09 -18.77
C SER A 145 6.57 13.69 -19.45
N GLU A 146 7.35 12.82 -18.84
CA GLU A 146 8.57 12.26 -19.42
C GLU A 146 8.25 11.44 -20.68
N LYS A 147 9.12 11.56 -21.69
CA LYS A 147 9.00 10.82 -22.94
C LYS A 147 9.20 9.33 -22.69
N MET A 148 8.33 8.51 -23.26
CA MET A 148 8.42 7.07 -23.13
C MET A 148 9.35 6.50 -24.20
N ASP A 149 10.31 5.68 -23.77
CA ASP A 149 11.15 4.91 -24.68
C ASP A 149 10.32 3.93 -25.51
N ASP A 150 10.70 3.73 -26.77
CA ASP A 150 9.99 2.80 -27.66
C ASP A 150 10.01 1.36 -27.15
N SER A 151 11.08 0.95 -26.47
CA SER A 151 11.17 -0.37 -25.84
C SER A 151 10.12 -0.56 -24.73
N ILE A 152 9.82 0.51 -23.98
CA ILE A 152 8.79 0.53 -22.94
C ILE A 152 7.41 0.55 -23.60
N ARG A 153 7.22 1.42 -24.59
CA ARG A 153 6.00 1.50 -25.40
C ARG A 153 5.59 0.13 -25.92
N ASP A 154 6.50 -0.63 -26.51
CA ASP A 154 6.21 -1.97 -27.03
C ASP A 154 5.79 -2.97 -25.95
N LYS A 155 6.41 -2.91 -24.76
CA LYS A 155 6.02 -3.77 -23.62
C LYS A 155 4.65 -3.38 -23.09
N VAL A 156 4.35 -2.09 -22.98
CA VAL A 156 3.04 -1.55 -22.56
C VAL A 156 1.97 -1.97 -23.56
N VAL A 157 2.20 -1.75 -24.85
CA VAL A 157 1.30 -2.13 -25.94
C VAL A 157 0.96 -3.61 -25.88
N ARG A 158 1.97 -4.49 -25.73
CA ARG A 158 1.76 -5.94 -25.58
C ARG A 158 0.94 -6.30 -24.33
N TYR A 159 1.18 -5.62 -23.21
CA TYR A 159 0.43 -5.86 -21.97
C TYR A 159 -1.03 -5.44 -22.11
N VAL A 160 -1.29 -4.21 -22.56
CA VAL A 160 -2.64 -3.65 -22.65
C VAL A 160 -3.49 -4.47 -23.63
N LYS A 161 -2.95 -4.87 -24.79
CA LYS A 161 -3.68 -5.71 -25.78
C LYS A 161 -4.24 -6.99 -25.18
N LYS A 162 -3.53 -7.63 -24.25
CA LYS A 162 -3.99 -8.85 -23.55
C LYS A 162 -5.19 -8.60 -22.62
N LYS A 163 -5.43 -7.36 -22.22
CA LYS A 163 -6.55 -6.95 -21.34
C LYS A 163 -7.77 -6.45 -22.12
N LEU A 164 -7.67 -6.30 -23.44
CA LEU A 164 -8.73 -5.73 -24.27
C LEU A 164 -9.61 -6.79 -24.93
N PRO A 165 -10.93 -6.57 -25.04
CA PRO A 165 -11.81 -7.38 -25.89
C PRO A 165 -11.38 -7.33 -27.37
N LYS A 166 -11.66 -8.39 -28.13
CA LYS A 166 -11.22 -8.58 -29.53
C LYS A 166 -11.42 -7.35 -30.42
N LYS A 167 -12.59 -6.68 -30.37
CA LYS A 167 -12.89 -5.49 -31.18
C LYS A 167 -12.02 -4.29 -30.80
N ALA A 168 -11.92 -3.99 -29.50
CA ALA A 168 -11.09 -2.90 -29.00
C ALA A 168 -9.60 -3.16 -29.24
N ARG A 169 -9.15 -4.40 -29.03
CA ARG A 169 -7.79 -4.85 -29.29
C ARG A 169 -7.37 -4.58 -30.73
N ARG A 170 -8.17 -5.00 -31.72
CA ARG A 170 -7.88 -4.77 -33.15
C ARG A 170 -7.78 -3.29 -33.51
N LYS A 171 -8.69 -2.45 -32.99
CA LYS A 171 -8.67 -1.00 -33.24
C LYS A 171 -7.45 -0.33 -32.61
N PHE A 172 -7.12 -0.73 -31.37
CA PHE A 172 -5.91 -0.26 -30.68
C PHE A 172 -4.62 -0.70 -31.40
N GLU A 173 -4.55 -1.97 -31.83
CA GLU A 173 -3.42 -2.53 -32.60
C GLU A 173 -3.15 -1.77 -33.90
N LYS A 174 -4.20 -1.35 -34.61
CA LYS A 174 -4.05 -0.55 -35.82
C LYS A 174 -3.59 0.86 -35.49
N ALA A 175 -4.30 1.56 -34.60
CA ALA A 175 -4.04 2.96 -34.32
C ALA A 175 -2.65 3.21 -33.69
N VAL A 176 -2.17 2.29 -32.84
CA VAL A 176 -0.90 2.50 -32.12
C VAL A 176 0.33 2.48 -33.04
N LYS A 177 0.22 1.91 -34.24
CA LYS A 177 1.28 1.96 -35.26
C LYS A 177 1.46 3.37 -35.82
N ASP A 178 0.38 4.15 -35.85
CA ASP A 178 0.36 5.50 -36.41
C ASP A 178 0.61 6.57 -35.33
N PHE A 179 0.83 6.17 -34.08
CA PHE A 179 1.15 7.12 -33.01
C PHE A 179 2.60 7.62 -33.17
N PRO A 180 2.84 8.94 -33.04
CA PRO A 180 4.18 9.49 -33.03
C PRO A 180 5.09 8.79 -32.01
N GLU A 181 6.38 8.72 -32.31
CA GLU A 181 7.41 8.30 -31.37
C GLU A 181 7.62 9.37 -30.28
N GLY A 182 8.21 8.96 -29.16
CA GLY A 182 8.55 9.86 -28.06
C GLY A 182 7.36 10.56 -27.38
N LEU A 183 6.15 9.98 -27.45
CA LEU A 183 5.02 10.44 -26.64
C LEU A 183 5.33 10.26 -25.16
N SER A 184 4.90 11.21 -24.33
CA SER A 184 4.94 11.01 -22.88
C SER A 184 3.99 9.91 -22.41
N TYR A 185 4.19 9.41 -21.19
CA TYR A 185 3.27 8.43 -20.57
C TYR A 185 1.81 8.90 -20.60
N LYS A 186 1.59 10.15 -20.21
CA LYS A 186 0.26 10.79 -20.18
C LYS A 186 -0.35 10.92 -21.56
N GLU A 187 0.43 11.35 -22.55
CA GLU A 187 -0.06 11.51 -23.93
C GLU A 187 -0.36 10.18 -24.60
N PHE A 188 0.50 9.19 -24.39
CA PHE A 188 0.30 7.83 -24.90
C PHE A 188 -0.98 7.22 -24.32
N TYR A 189 -1.20 7.35 -23.00
CA TYR A 189 -2.45 6.93 -22.36
C TYR A 189 -3.66 7.67 -22.95
N ARG A 190 -3.62 9.00 -23.07
CA ARG A 190 -4.74 9.80 -23.60
C ARG A 190 -5.14 9.33 -25.00
N LYS A 191 -4.18 9.20 -25.92
CA LYS A 191 -4.46 8.75 -27.29
C LYS A 191 -4.97 7.30 -27.31
N SER A 192 -4.35 6.42 -26.53
CA SER A 192 -4.74 5.01 -26.47
C SER A 192 -6.15 4.82 -25.88
N SER A 193 -6.45 5.53 -24.79
CA SER A 193 -7.74 5.42 -24.09
C SER A 193 -8.88 5.96 -24.93
N ASP A 194 -8.66 7.01 -25.73
CA ASP A 194 -9.65 7.54 -26.67
C ASP A 194 -10.00 6.51 -27.76
N VAL A 195 -8.99 5.88 -28.38
CA VAL A 195 -9.19 4.80 -29.36
C VAL A 195 -9.96 3.62 -28.76
N ILE A 196 -9.54 3.16 -27.57
CA ILE A 196 -10.18 2.01 -26.91
C ILE A 196 -11.62 2.34 -26.50
N SER A 197 -11.86 3.56 -26.00
CA SER A 197 -13.18 4.03 -25.56
C SER A 197 -14.15 4.22 -26.71
N LYS A 198 -13.67 4.63 -27.90
CA LYS A 198 -14.47 4.66 -29.14
C LYS A 198 -14.80 3.25 -29.64
N ALA A 199 -13.88 2.31 -29.45
CA ALA A 199 -14.05 0.93 -29.91
C ALA A 199 -14.91 0.04 -28.98
N SER A 200 -15.14 0.46 -27.74
CA SER A 200 -15.88 -0.30 -26.73
C SER A 200 -16.88 0.56 -25.94
N LYS A 201 -18.15 0.15 -25.93
CA LYS A 201 -19.18 0.77 -25.10
C LYS A 201 -19.17 0.29 -23.65
N ASN A 202 -18.32 -0.68 -23.28
CA ASN A 202 -18.31 -1.27 -21.93
C ASN A 202 -17.78 -0.28 -20.87
N PRO A 203 -18.63 0.19 -19.93
CA PRO A 203 -18.21 1.16 -18.91
C PRO A 203 -17.18 0.59 -17.92
N LYS A 204 -17.26 -0.72 -17.60
CA LYS A 204 -16.30 -1.38 -16.72
C LYS A 204 -14.90 -1.36 -17.32
N LEU A 205 -14.80 -1.60 -18.64
CA LEU A 205 -13.53 -1.50 -19.35
C LEU A 205 -12.98 -0.08 -19.27
N LYS A 206 -13.77 0.94 -19.65
CA LYS A 206 -13.35 2.35 -19.62
C LYS A 206 -12.80 2.73 -18.25
N SER A 207 -13.50 2.34 -17.17
CA SER A 207 -13.04 2.61 -15.80
C SER A 207 -11.81 1.81 -15.36
N SER A 208 -11.46 0.72 -16.04
CA SER A 208 -10.28 -0.10 -15.71
C SER A 208 -9.04 0.28 -16.53
N LEU A 209 -9.19 1.09 -17.58
CA LEU A 209 -8.08 1.50 -18.44
C LEU A 209 -6.94 2.17 -17.67
N PRO A 210 -7.18 3.18 -16.80
CA PRO A 210 -6.10 3.78 -16.02
C PRO A 210 -5.23 2.74 -15.32
N SER A 211 -5.85 1.79 -14.61
CA SER A 211 -5.13 0.73 -13.87
C SER A 211 -4.35 -0.20 -14.79
N TYR A 212 -4.87 -0.54 -15.99
CA TYR A 212 -4.14 -1.36 -16.95
C TYR A 212 -2.90 -0.66 -17.49
N PHE A 213 -3.00 0.64 -17.76
CA PHE A 213 -1.88 1.44 -18.26
C PHE A 213 -0.87 1.70 -17.14
N ASP A 214 -1.28 2.17 -15.97
CA ASP A 214 -0.36 2.42 -14.87
C ASP A 214 0.38 1.14 -14.43
N THR A 215 -0.33 0.00 -14.34
CA THR A 215 0.31 -1.28 -14.04
C THR A 215 1.36 -1.63 -15.10
N ALA A 216 1.11 -1.33 -16.37
CA ALA A 216 2.08 -1.58 -17.42
C ALA A 216 3.25 -0.58 -17.37
N PHE A 217 2.95 0.70 -17.16
CA PHE A 217 3.95 1.77 -17.07
C PHE A 217 4.93 1.48 -15.95
N PHE A 218 4.46 1.31 -14.71
CA PHE A 218 5.36 1.04 -13.61
C PHE A 218 6.07 -0.31 -13.68
N LYS A 219 5.48 -1.30 -14.36
CA LYS A 219 6.12 -2.61 -14.53
C LYS A 219 7.31 -2.56 -15.50
N TYR A 220 7.25 -1.68 -16.50
CA TYR A 220 8.23 -1.66 -17.59
C TYR A 220 9.07 -0.40 -17.66
N MET A 221 8.75 0.62 -16.86
CA MET A 221 9.57 1.81 -16.62
C MET A 221 10.95 1.39 -16.12
N ASP A 222 11.96 2.18 -16.46
CA ASP A 222 13.31 1.95 -15.97
C ASP A 222 13.33 1.96 -14.43
N PRO A 223 14.02 1.02 -13.75
CA PRO A 223 14.06 0.98 -12.30
C PRO A 223 14.54 2.29 -11.65
N ILE A 224 15.44 3.04 -12.28
CA ILE A 224 15.91 4.33 -11.77
C ILE A 224 14.77 5.36 -11.87
N GLN A 225 14.07 5.43 -13.00
CA GLN A 225 12.86 6.26 -13.15
C GLN A 225 11.75 5.85 -12.19
N ALA A 226 11.55 4.55 -11.94
CA ALA A 226 10.57 4.04 -10.99
C ALA A 226 10.96 4.32 -9.53
N GLN A 227 12.26 4.31 -9.20
CA GLN A 227 12.77 4.72 -7.89
C GLN A 227 12.65 6.23 -7.67
N ASN A 228 12.79 7.01 -8.74
CA ASN A 228 12.57 8.45 -8.74
C ASN A 228 11.09 8.83 -8.82
N SER A 229 10.21 7.88 -9.17
CA SER A 229 8.77 8.09 -9.09
C SER A 229 8.41 8.36 -7.63
N PRO A 230 7.59 9.38 -7.36
CA PRO A 230 7.28 9.73 -5.98
C PRO A 230 6.42 8.65 -5.34
N VAL A 231 7.05 7.85 -4.49
CA VAL A 231 6.41 6.80 -3.70
C VAL A 231 6.43 7.20 -2.24
N VAL A 232 5.25 7.34 -1.63
CA VAL A 232 5.12 7.53 -0.19
C VAL A 232 4.52 6.29 0.42
N PHE A 233 5.39 5.45 0.98
CA PHE A 233 4.98 4.28 1.74
C PHE A 233 4.20 4.70 2.97
N PHE A 234 3.06 4.05 3.22
CA PHE A 234 2.26 4.32 4.40
C PHE A 234 1.90 3.07 5.18
N ALA A 235 1.94 1.89 4.57
CA ALA A 235 1.63 0.66 5.29
C ALA A 235 2.43 -0.54 4.82
N ASP A 236 2.68 -1.45 5.74
CA ASP A 236 3.22 -2.78 5.47
C ASP A 236 2.05 -3.76 5.26
N THR A 237 2.02 -4.38 4.08
CA THR A 237 1.00 -5.38 3.74
C THR A 237 1.47 -6.80 4.02
N ASN A 238 2.77 -6.95 4.29
CA ASN A 238 3.41 -8.23 4.45
C ASN A 238 3.63 -8.59 5.91
N TRP A 239 3.27 -9.82 6.20
CA TRP A 239 3.36 -10.42 7.52
C TRP A 239 4.36 -11.59 7.52
N ASN A 240 5.13 -11.73 6.43
CA ASN A 240 6.04 -12.83 6.11
C ASN A 240 7.38 -12.29 5.58
N MET A 241 8.39 -12.20 6.43
CA MET A 241 9.70 -11.62 6.06
C MET A 241 10.42 -12.42 4.97
N GLY A 242 11.06 -11.70 4.04
CA GLY A 242 12.24 -12.18 3.33
C GLY A 242 12.01 -12.84 1.96
N ALA A 243 10.77 -12.93 1.47
CA ALA A 243 10.53 -13.50 0.14
C ALA A 243 9.72 -12.63 -0.82
N ASN A 244 8.84 -11.73 -0.36
CA ASN A 244 7.99 -10.90 -1.23
C ASN A 244 7.41 -9.68 -0.50
N ASP A 245 8.23 -8.94 0.26
CA ASP A 245 7.77 -7.79 1.04
C ASP A 245 7.06 -6.78 0.14
N SER A 246 5.81 -6.48 0.51
CA SER A 246 4.86 -5.68 -0.25
C SER A 246 4.29 -4.63 0.69
N TYR A 247 4.32 -3.38 0.26
CA TYR A 247 3.90 -2.22 1.02
C TYR A 247 2.78 -1.50 0.29
N PHE A 248 1.83 -0.91 1.02
CA PHE A 248 0.96 0.09 0.42
C PHE A 248 1.68 1.43 0.40
N ALA A 249 1.64 2.04 -0.78
CA ALA A 249 2.18 3.36 -1.01
C ALA A 249 1.18 4.22 -1.76
N PHE A 250 1.29 5.53 -1.54
CA PHE A 250 0.71 6.53 -2.41
C PHE A 250 1.68 6.78 -3.56
N VAL A 251 1.17 6.73 -4.78
CA VAL A 251 1.93 7.02 -6.01
C VAL A 251 1.06 7.88 -6.93
N MET A 252 1.69 8.66 -7.80
CA MET A 252 0.96 9.40 -8.84
C MET A 252 0.72 8.51 -10.06
N SER A 253 -0.51 8.46 -10.55
CA SER A 253 -0.84 7.78 -11.80
C SER A 253 -0.14 8.46 -12.97
N LEU A 254 0.66 7.71 -13.72
CA LEU A 254 1.30 8.19 -14.96
C LEU A 254 0.27 8.34 -16.09
N SER A 255 -0.87 7.66 -15.97
CA SER A 255 -1.99 7.73 -16.91
C SER A 255 -2.85 8.96 -16.68
N THR A 256 -3.34 9.18 -15.45
CA THR A 256 -4.31 10.23 -15.16
C THR A 256 -3.72 11.47 -14.50
N GLY A 257 -2.54 11.35 -13.86
CA GLY A 257 -1.99 12.40 -13.03
C GLY A 257 -2.70 12.55 -11.68
N ASP A 258 -3.48 11.55 -11.25
CA ASP A 258 -4.13 11.52 -9.93
C ASP A 258 -3.34 10.70 -8.91
N LEU A 259 -3.55 10.98 -7.62
CA LEU A 259 -3.01 10.13 -6.56
C LEU A 259 -3.76 8.79 -6.50
N ILE A 260 -3.00 7.71 -6.48
CA ILE A 260 -3.50 6.33 -6.39
C ILE A 260 -2.78 5.59 -5.26
N VAL A 261 -3.44 4.54 -4.76
CA VAL A 261 -2.81 3.58 -3.86
C VAL A 261 -2.27 2.43 -4.68
N ALA A 262 -1.03 2.04 -4.43
CA ALA A 262 -0.40 0.89 -5.06
C ALA A 262 0.18 -0.05 -4.01
N SER A 263 0.28 -1.33 -4.36
CA SER A 263 1.14 -2.28 -3.67
C SER A 263 2.52 -2.22 -4.31
N VAL A 264 3.56 -2.00 -3.52
CA VAL A 264 4.94 -1.81 -3.99
C VAL A 264 5.81 -2.86 -3.33
N SER A 265 6.60 -3.60 -4.10
CA SER A 265 7.59 -4.53 -3.55
C SER A 265 8.70 -3.79 -2.78
N ASP A 266 9.37 -4.48 -1.87
CA ASP A 266 10.47 -3.92 -1.07
C ASP A 266 11.63 -3.39 -1.91
N ASP A 267 11.98 -4.12 -2.98
CA ASP A 267 12.98 -3.66 -3.96
C ASP A 267 12.51 -2.47 -4.82
N LYS A 268 11.26 -2.02 -4.63
CA LYS A 268 10.57 -0.97 -5.38
C LYS A 268 10.46 -1.24 -6.89
N LYS A 269 10.82 -2.43 -7.35
CA LYS A 269 10.81 -2.80 -8.78
C LYS A 269 9.43 -3.20 -9.29
N ARG A 270 8.49 -3.49 -8.38
CA ARG A 270 7.15 -3.94 -8.75
C ARG A 270 6.12 -3.08 -8.06
N ILE A 271 5.51 -2.18 -8.82
CA ILE A 271 4.36 -1.37 -8.38
C ILE A 271 3.11 -1.94 -9.06
N HIS A 272 2.16 -2.39 -8.24
CA HIS A 272 0.86 -2.85 -8.67
C HIS A 272 -0.22 -1.88 -8.22
N VAL A 273 -0.82 -1.18 -9.18
CA VAL A 273 -1.87 -0.19 -8.90
C VAL A 273 -3.13 -0.89 -8.41
N GLN A 274 -3.57 -0.52 -7.20
CA GLN A 274 -4.88 -0.92 -6.71
C GLN A 274 -5.92 -0.09 -7.46
N SER A 275 -6.86 -0.74 -8.13
CA SER A 275 -7.96 -0.01 -8.78
C SER A 275 -8.67 0.85 -7.72
N GLN A 276 -9.02 2.10 -8.03
CA GLN A 276 -9.82 2.93 -7.11
C GLN A 276 -11.21 2.33 -6.80
N LYS A 277 -11.65 1.34 -7.61
CA LYS A 277 -12.85 0.54 -7.37
C LYS A 277 -12.58 -0.75 -6.58
N THR A 278 -11.33 -1.02 -6.20
CA THR A 278 -11.07 -2.08 -5.23
C THR A 278 -11.84 -1.75 -3.97
N SER A 279 -12.28 -2.81 -3.31
CA SER A 279 -13.08 -2.75 -2.10
C SER A 279 -12.40 -2.00 -0.94
N PHE A 280 -11.14 -1.60 -1.13
CA PHE A 280 -10.31 -0.79 -0.26
C PHE A 280 -10.94 0.54 0.17
N PHE A 281 -11.68 1.22 -0.70
CA PHE A 281 -12.36 2.50 -0.39
C PHE A 281 -13.87 2.35 -0.13
N ILE A 282 -14.40 1.12 -0.09
CA ILE A 282 -15.83 0.91 0.17
C ILE A 282 -16.14 1.28 1.63
N ARG A 283 -17.08 2.21 1.81
CA ARG A 283 -17.53 2.69 3.12
C ARG A 283 -18.44 1.66 3.82
N PRO A 284 -18.50 1.66 5.16
CA PRO A 284 -17.50 2.13 6.13
C PRO A 284 -16.48 1.02 6.44
N GLY A 285 -15.24 1.37 6.80
CA GLY A 285 -14.34 0.33 7.32
C GLY A 285 -12.90 0.69 7.60
N TRP A 286 -12.50 1.96 7.52
CA TRP A 286 -11.16 2.34 7.98
C TRP A 286 -11.19 2.62 9.48
N GLU A 287 -10.41 1.85 10.24
CA GLU A 287 -10.18 2.07 11.66
C GLU A 287 -8.69 2.25 11.93
N PHE A 288 -8.37 3.38 12.57
CA PHE A 288 -7.03 3.73 12.99
C PHE A 288 -6.95 3.64 14.49
N PHE A 289 -6.01 2.86 14.99
CA PHE A 289 -5.86 2.65 16.41
C PHE A 289 -4.99 3.77 16.98
N LYS A 290 -5.51 4.52 17.95
CA LYS A 290 -4.66 5.50 18.65
C LYS A 290 -3.57 4.72 19.37
N ALA A 291 -2.31 5.11 19.14
CA ALA A 291 -1.15 4.66 19.90
C ALA A 291 -1.30 5.07 21.38
N GLY A 292 -2.13 4.35 22.13
CA GLY A 292 -2.45 4.65 23.52
C GLY A 292 -1.37 4.18 24.48
N HIS A 293 -0.57 3.19 24.10
CA HIS A 293 0.45 2.61 24.98
C HIS A 293 1.53 1.93 24.12
N ILE A 294 2.48 2.70 23.57
CA ILE A 294 3.79 2.11 23.35
C ILE A 294 4.42 2.05 24.74
N VAL A 295 4.31 0.88 25.39
CA VAL A 295 5.16 0.61 26.55
C VAL A 295 6.53 0.38 25.94
N LEU A 296 7.36 1.41 25.95
CA LEU A 296 8.80 1.23 25.79
C LEU A 296 9.22 0.41 27.01
N SER A 297 9.41 -0.90 26.84
CA SER A 297 10.17 -1.66 27.82
C SER A 297 11.55 -1.02 27.87
N LYS A 298 11.92 -0.50 29.04
CA LYS A 298 13.32 -0.20 29.33
C LYS A 298 14.15 -1.47 29.24
#